data_AF-A0A4C2A6G7-F1
#
_entry.id   AF-A0A4C2A6G7-F1
#
_cell.length_a   1.000
_cell.length_b   1.000
_cell.length_c   1.000
_cell.angle_alpha   90.00
_cell.angle_beta   90.00
_cell.angle_gamma   90.00
#
_symmetry.space_group_name_H-M   'P 1'
#
loop_
_entity.id
_entity.type
_entity.pdbx_description
1 polymer ?
#
loop_
_entity_poly.entity_id
_entity_poly.type
_entity_poly.pdbx_seq_one_letter_code
_entity_poly.pdbx_strand_id
1 'polypeptide(L)'
;MPFHIRTRERIEDKPVEDLRLSKDDPPFTRVELKAVLRELNPKSSGTRRLTADICIAAIESEMEVFLAIANKCLELAYFPRTGRPHMSS
;
A
#
# COMPACT_ATOMS: atom_id res chain seq x y z
N MET A 1 2.76 16.49 -5.63
CA MET A 1 2.61 15.67 -6.85
C MET A 1 2.57 14.23 -6.40
N PRO A 2 1.49 13.47 -6.65
CA PRO A 2 1.43 12.06 -6.29
C PRO A 2 2.07 11.28 -7.45
N PHE A 3 3.30 10.82 -7.26
CA PHE A 3 4.07 10.22 -8.36
C PHE A 3 3.54 8.84 -8.78
N HIS A 4 2.67 8.22 -7.99
CA HIS A 4 2.22 6.83 -8.16
C HIS A 4 0.74 6.64 -8.53
N ILE A 5 0.07 7.63 -9.12
CA ILE A 5 -1.34 7.48 -9.55
C ILE A 5 -1.50 6.26 -10.50
N ARG A 6 -0.52 6.00 -11.37
CA ARG A 6 -0.52 4.86 -12.30
C ARG A 6 -0.41 3.48 -11.65
N THR A 7 0.18 3.38 -10.45
CA THR A 7 0.31 2.10 -9.75
C THR A 7 -1.05 1.60 -9.25
N ARG A 8 -1.97 2.52 -8.89
CA ARG A 8 -3.32 2.17 -8.41
C ARG A 8 -4.21 1.62 -9.52
N GLU A 9 -4.24 2.24 -10.70
CA GLU A 9 -5.09 1.80 -11.82
C GLU A 9 -4.74 0.39 -12.33
N ARG A 10 -3.50 -0.07 -12.11
CA ARG A 10 -3.03 -1.33 -12.67
C ARG A 10 -3.35 -2.56 -11.80
N ILE A 11 -3.53 -2.37 -10.49
CA ILE A 11 -3.72 -3.47 -9.52
C ILE A 11 -5.13 -4.05 -9.58
N GLU A 12 -6.12 -3.29 -10.07
CA GLU A 12 -7.52 -3.74 -10.11
C GLU A 12 -7.87 -4.67 -11.29
N ASP A 13 -7.13 -4.66 -12.41
CA ASP A 13 -7.64 -5.25 -13.67
C ASP A 13 -6.69 -6.20 -14.42
N LYS A 14 -5.49 -6.53 -13.88
CA LYS A 14 -4.53 -7.41 -14.60
C LYS A 14 -3.95 -8.57 -13.77
N PRO A 15 -3.66 -9.73 -14.41
CA PRO A 15 -2.87 -10.79 -13.80
C PRO A 15 -1.50 -10.25 -13.36
N VAL A 16 -0.98 -10.75 -12.24
CA VAL A 16 0.24 -10.25 -11.55
C VAL A 16 1.44 -10.23 -12.51
N GLU A 17 1.44 -11.15 -13.48
CA GLU A 17 2.46 -11.33 -14.49
C GLU A 17 2.56 -10.16 -15.51
N ASP A 18 1.51 -9.34 -15.65
CA ASP A 18 1.43 -8.25 -16.63
C ASP A 18 1.51 -6.84 -15.96
N LEU A 19 1.71 -6.80 -14.64
CA LEU A 19 2.09 -5.58 -13.90
C LEU A 19 3.58 -5.28 -14.07
N ARG A 20 4.07 -5.12 -15.30
CA ARG A 20 5.41 -4.54 -15.51
C ARG A 20 5.44 -3.05 -15.17
N LEU A 21 5.53 -2.71 -13.89
CA LEU A 21 5.84 -1.34 -13.45
C LEU A 21 7.08 -0.86 -14.20
N SER A 22 7.09 0.42 -14.59
CA SER A 22 8.22 0.91 -15.35
C SER A 22 9.46 0.81 -14.46
N LYS A 23 10.60 0.39 -15.01
CA LYS A 23 11.88 0.49 -14.27
C LYS A 23 12.20 1.93 -13.88
N ASP A 24 11.55 2.89 -14.54
CA ASP A 24 11.68 4.32 -14.31
C ASP A 24 10.71 4.85 -13.24
N ASP A 25 9.83 4.01 -12.66
CA ASP A 25 8.98 4.45 -11.55
C ASP A 25 9.88 4.71 -10.31
N PRO A 26 9.89 5.95 -9.77
CA PRO A 26 10.76 6.29 -8.66
C PRO A 26 10.37 5.49 -7.39
N PRO A 27 11.29 5.29 -6.42
CA PRO A 27 10.91 4.69 -5.15
C PRO A 27 9.91 5.57 -4.40
N PHE A 28 9.01 4.93 -3.65
CA PHE A 28 8.17 5.59 -2.67
C PHE A 28 9.03 6.37 -1.67
N THR A 29 8.49 7.52 -1.27
CA THR A 29 9.13 8.43 -0.33
C THR A 29 8.44 8.41 1.04
N ARG A 30 9.16 8.86 2.08
CA ARG A 30 8.56 9.12 3.41
C ARG A 30 7.38 10.08 3.37
N VAL A 31 7.38 11.04 2.44
CA VAL A 31 6.30 12.01 2.30
C VAL A 31 5.02 11.32 1.84
N GLU A 32 5.13 10.39 0.90
CA GLU A 32 4.00 9.60 0.41
C GLU A 32 3.49 8.63 1.48
N LEU A 33 4.39 7.98 2.22
CA LEU A 33 4.00 7.12 3.33
C LEU A 33 3.24 7.91 4.42
N LYS A 34 3.70 9.12 4.76
CA LYS A 34 2.98 10.03 5.67
C LYS A 34 1.64 10.51 5.11
N ALA A 35 1.52 10.69 3.80
CA ALA A 35 0.25 11.05 3.17
C ALA A 35 -0.77 9.90 3.33
N VAL A 36 -0.34 8.65 3.12
CA VAL A 36 -1.19 7.46 3.33
C VAL A 36 -1.64 7.34 4.79
N LEU A 37 -0.76 7.61 5.76
CA LEU A 37 -1.13 7.61 7.18
C LEU A 37 -2.24 8.61 7.51
N ARG A 38 -2.23 9.79 6.88
CA ARG A 38 -3.29 10.80 7.05
C ARG A 38 -4.63 10.33 6.46
N GLU A 39 -4.59 9.58 5.36
CA GLU A 39 -5.78 8.97 4.73
C GLU A 39 -6.32 7.78 5.52
N LEU A 40 -5.45 7.02 6.20
CA LEU A 40 -5.81 5.89 7.04
C LEU A 40 -6.58 6.29 8.30
N ASN A 41 -6.57 7.57 8.69
CA ASN A 41 -7.26 8.07 9.88
C ASN A 41 -8.79 7.95 9.71
N PRO A 42 -9.44 6.96 10.36
CA PRO A 42 -10.83 6.66 10.08
C PRO A 42 -11.74 7.62 10.85
N LYS A 43 -12.63 8.30 10.13
CA LYS A 43 -13.70 9.12 10.72
C LYS A 43 -14.76 8.30 11.48
N SER A 44 -14.69 6.96 11.45
CA SER A 44 -15.70 6.07 12.00
C SER A 44 -15.28 5.45 13.34
N SER A 45 -16.24 5.24 14.23
CA SER A 45 -16.08 4.47 15.47
C SER A 45 -16.30 2.97 15.19
N GLY A 46 -15.39 2.10 15.64
CA GLY A 46 -15.54 0.64 15.55
C GLY A 46 -14.22 -0.12 15.33
N THR A 47 -14.29 -1.44 15.12
CA THR A 47 -13.12 -2.34 14.93
C THR A 47 -12.17 -1.90 13.81
N ARG A 48 -12.71 -1.27 12.75
CA ARG A 48 -11.90 -0.69 11.66
C ARG A 48 -10.99 0.43 12.14
N ARG A 49 -11.42 1.20 13.15
CA ARG A 49 -10.59 2.23 13.78
C ARG A 49 -9.47 1.62 14.60
N LEU A 50 -9.76 0.61 15.42
CA LEU A 50 -8.71 -0.11 16.17
C LEU A 50 -7.64 -0.68 15.22
N THR A 51 -8.08 -1.26 14.10
CA THR A 51 -7.16 -1.79 13.08
C THR A 51 -6.31 -0.68 12.45
N ALA A 52 -6.91 0.45 12.10
CA ALA A 52 -6.18 1.60 11.56
C ALA A 52 -5.20 2.19 12.57
N ASP A 53 -5.60 2.34 13.83
CA ASP A 53 -4.77 2.89 14.91
C ASP A 53 -3.51 2.03 15.13
N ILE A 54 -3.65 0.69 15.12
CA ILE A 54 -2.52 -0.24 15.22
C ILE A 54 -1.60 -0.11 14.00
N CYS A 55 -2.17 -0.07 12.78
CA CYS A 55 -1.37 0.10 11.56
C CYS A 55 -0.62 1.44 11.55
N ILE A 56 -1.27 2.52 11.96
CA ILE A 56 -0.64 3.84 12.07
C ILE A 56 0.52 3.79 13.06
N ALA A 57 0.31 3.27 14.27
CA ALA A 57 1.35 3.17 15.29
C ALA A 57 2.54 2.31 14.83
N ALA A 58 2.28 1.18 14.16
CA ALA A 58 3.34 0.31 13.65
C ALA A 58 4.19 1.01 12.58
N ILE A 59 3.54 1.69 11.62
CA ILE A 59 4.23 2.40 10.54
C ILE A 59 5.00 3.61 11.08
N GLU A 60 4.44 4.34 12.05
CA GLU A 60 5.14 5.45 12.69
C GLU A 60 6.37 4.99 13.47
N SER A 61 6.30 3.83 14.15
CA SER A 61 7.42 3.24 14.88
C SER A 61 8.56 2.79 13.97
N GLU A 62 8.24 2.17 12.83
CA GLU A 62 9.22 1.50 11.96
C GLU A 62 9.16 2.01 10.51
N MET A 63 9.07 3.33 10.35
CA MET A 63 8.87 4.03 9.07
C MET A 63 9.78 3.54 7.94
N GLU A 64 11.08 3.35 8.22
CA GLU A 64 12.05 2.92 7.21
C GLU A 64 11.84 1.47 6.78
N VAL A 65 11.41 0.60 7.71
CA VAL A 65 11.12 -0.81 7.41
C VAL A 65 9.92 -0.89 6.47
N PHE A 66 8.84 -0.17 6.77
CA PHE A 66 7.66 -0.12 5.91
C PHE A 66 7.96 0.51 4.55
N LEU A 67 8.82 1.53 4.50
CA LEU A 67 9.27 2.13 3.25
C LEU A 67 10.09 1.15 2.41
N ALA A 68 11.00 0.40 3.04
CA ALA A 68 11.78 -0.64 2.37
C ALA A 68 10.89 -1.77 1.84
N ILE A 69 9.89 -2.19 2.60
CA ILE A 69 8.89 -3.18 2.16
C ILE A 69 8.12 -2.64 0.95
N ALA A 70 7.60 -1.41 1.02
CA ALA A 70 6.83 -0.80 -0.07
C ALA A 70 7.67 -0.67 -1.36
N ASN A 71 8.93 -0.26 -1.23
CA ASN A 71 9.86 -0.18 -2.35
C ASN A 71 10.25 -1.57 -2.88
N LYS A 72 10.34 -2.58 -2.01
CA LYS A 72 10.58 -3.95 -2.48
C LYS A 72 9.39 -4.50 -3.27
N CYS A 73 8.17 -4.21 -2.81
CA CYS A 73 6.94 -4.52 -3.54
C CYS A 73 6.91 -3.82 -4.92
N LEU A 74 7.36 -2.56 -4.99
CA LEU A 74 7.49 -1.81 -6.23
C LEU A 74 8.50 -2.46 -7.20
N GLU A 75 9.70 -2.80 -6.73
CA GLU A 75 10.74 -3.48 -7.53
C GLU A 75 10.27 -4.82 -8.10
N LEU A 76 9.53 -5.59 -7.30
CA LEU A 76 9.01 -6.91 -7.67
C LEU A 76 7.69 -6.81 -8.45
N ALA A 77 7.13 -5.60 -8.58
CA ALA A 77 5.77 -5.36 -9.02
C ALA A 77 4.71 -6.27 -8.35
N TYR A 78 4.94 -6.56 -7.07
CA TYR A 78 4.12 -7.46 -6.27
C TYR A 78 3.38 -6.68 -5.19
N PHE A 79 2.07 -6.55 -5.35
CA PHE A 79 1.21 -5.94 -4.34
C PHE A 79 0.14 -6.93 -3.88
N PRO A 80 -0.16 -7.01 -2.57
CA PRO A 80 -1.23 -7.86 -2.07
C PRO A 80 -2.56 -7.51 -2.73
N ARG A 81 -3.27 -8.51 -3.27
CA ARG A 81 -4.62 -8.32 -3.79
C ARG A 81 -5.58 -8.07 -2.63
N THR A 82 -6.40 -7.02 -2.74
CA THR A 82 -7.55 -6.82 -1.85
C THR A 82 -8.68 -7.74 -2.31
N GLY A 83 -8.73 -8.94 -1.77
CA GLY A 83 -9.84 -9.87 -1.95
C GLY A 83 -9.97 -10.76 -0.72
N ARG A 84 -11.19 -10.99 -0.25
CA ARG A 84 -11.43 -12.11 0.68
C ARG A 84 -10.98 -13.38 -0.04
N PRO A 85 -10.25 -14.32 0.60
CA PRO A 85 -10.15 -15.65 0.04
C PRO A 85 -11.59 -16.15 -0.16
N HIS A 86 -11.93 -16.53 -1.39
CA HIS A 86 -13.16 -17.26 -1.64
C HIS A 86 -12.98 -18.63 -0.97
N MET A 87 -13.38 -18.73 0.29
CA MET A 87 -13.49 -20.01 0.98
C MET A 87 -14.71 -20.71 0.37
N SER A 88 -14.50 -21.45 -0.71
CA SER A 88 -15.45 -22.46 -1.16
C SER A 88 -15.50 -23.54 -0.08
N SER A 89 -16.64 -23.65 0.60
CA SER A 89 -17.02 -24.87 1.32
C SER A 89 -17.58 -25.90 0.35
#